data_AF-A0AAN6JL96-F1
#
_entry.id   AF-A0AAN6JL96-F1
#
_cell.length_a   1.000
_cell.length_b   1.000
_cell.length_c   1.000
_cell.angle_alpha   90.00
_cell.angle_beta   90.00
_cell.angle_gamma   90.00
#
_symmetry.space_group_name_H-M   'P 1'
#
loop_
_entity.id
_entity.type
_entity.pdbx_description
1 polymer ?
#
loop_
_entity_poly.entity_id
_entity_poly.type
_entity_poly.pdbx_seq_one_letter_code
_entity_poly.pdbx_strand_id
1 'polypeptide(L)'
;MKLFDSRRCGGVTATRFLFVGIILAVFGSLLLAAASPLDLDFVDDEAVDLFARATSNSTGKFVGLSCKSSDECYSKNCEDGICQRQPLGGPCFKGANCATRYCDLSDGSCRDPSRLLGVCGGDNESCSTRANGGQLVCDGNFCKLKDGAACTRDKVCLSGSCGPNKTCVNAGLPPDARCDGDADCQSGKCVYCQETHGFTNCMGDDYFGSFCTRFPLGHTCDVTKQCDVGVCRFGKCSSSKVGDTCVDEFTCTGDQLCSPDKKCILPTTASLKPLEHCASDKQCISQSCTHRKLYRDENGISDLFLEYSDELICAYLSTGQSGCDSTSDCATDLCKSGTCEPAQVGEECDVSYRCAGSSVCGSDGICYNPPAHSVARHSACKSDDDCVSGTTCRTGRTSRLSLDQPRRTIQTIETICQRA
;
A
#
# COMPACT_ATOMS: atom_id res chain seq x y z
N MET A 1 45.71 -16.45 -2.41
CA MET A 1 45.94 -16.64 -0.96
C MET A 1 45.41 -18.01 -0.57
N LYS A 2 46.31 -18.99 -0.40
CA LYS A 2 46.01 -20.30 0.19
C LYS A 2 46.06 -20.13 1.71
N LEU A 3 45.08 -20.68 2.43
CA LEU A 3 45.21 -21.28 3.77
C LEU A 3 43.81 -21.46 4.37
N PHE A 4 43.32 -22.70 4.41
CA PHE A 4 42.75 -23.23 5.64
C PHE A 4 43.05 -24.73 5.70
N ASP A 5 43.91 -25.05 6.67
CA ASP A 5 44.40 -26.37 7.03
C ASP A 5 43.38 -27.05 7.95
N SER A 6 43.11 -28.32 7.70
CA SER A 6 42.12 -29.13 8.41
C SER A 6 42.84 -30.29 9.09
N ARG A 7 43.30 -30.08 10.33
CA ARG A 7 43.71 -31.15 11.25
C ARG A 7 43.45 -30.77 12.70
N ARG A 8 42.80 -31.72 13.40
CA ARG A 8 42.61 -31.90 14.85
C ARG A 8 41.34 -31.32 15.49
N CYS A 9 40.37 -32.22 15.68
CA CYS A 9 39.76 -32.61 16.96
C CYS A 9 38.80 -33.76 16.60
N GLY A 10 39.02 -35.01 16.99
CA GLY A 10 38.96 -35.47 18.38
C GLY A 10 37.64 -36.20 18.54
N GLY A 11 37.63 -37.51 18.25
CA GLY A 11 36.43 -38.32 18.22
C GLY A 11 35.84 -38.54 19.61
N VAL A 12 34.62 -38.04 19.81
CA VAL A 12 33.52 -38.65 20.58
C VAL A 12 32.24 -38.07 19.98
N THR A 13 31.16 -38.85 19.86
CA THR A 13 29.78 -38.44 19.49
C THR A 13 29.38 -38.20 18.02
N ALA A 14 29.83 -39.02 17.06
CA ALA A 14 29.23 -38.99 15.71
C ALA A 14 27.86 -39.73 15.60
N THR A 15 27.55 -40.66 16.50
CA THR A 15 26.36 -41.54 16.37
C THR A 15 25.07 -40.94 16.95
N ARG A 16 25.15 -39.94 17.83
CA ARG A 16 23.95 -39.29 18.40
C ARG A 16 23.40 -38.15 17.52
N PHE A 17 24.24 -37.47 16.75
CA PHE A 17 23.79 -36.43 15.82
C PHE A 17 23.06 -36.99 14.59
N LEU A 18 23.43 -38.20 14.15
CA LEU A 18 22.80 -38.84 12.99
C LEU A 18 21.36 -39.30 13.29
N PHE A 19 21.05 -39.73 14.53
CA PHE A 19 19.70 -40.11 14.92
C PHE A 19 18.77 -38.89 15.12
N VAL A 20 19.27 -37.79 15.68
CA VAL A 20 18.47 -36.55 15.82
C VAL A 20 18.22 -35.90 14.46
N GLY A 21 19.21 -35.95 13.55
CA GLY A 21 19.05 -35.46 12.18
C GLY A 21 18.03 -36.25 11.36
N ILE A 22 17.98 -37.58 11.51
CA ILE A 22 16.98 -38.42 10.82
C ILE A 22 15.57 -38.20 11.40
N ILE A 23 15.42 -38.07 12.71
CA ILE A 23 14.11 -37.80 13.33
C ILE A 23 13.59 -36.41 12.93
N LEU A 24 14.45 -35.39 12.85
CA LEU A 24 14.08 -34.05 12.35
C LEU A 24 13.80 -34.03 10.84
N ALA A 25 14.51 -34.83 10.03
CA ALA A 25 14.25 -34.94 8.60
C ALA A 25 12.94 -35.69 8.30
N VAL A 26 12.58 -36.72 9.09
CA VAL A 26 11.31 -37.46 8.97
C VAL A 26 10.13 -36.62 9.47
N PHE A 27 10.30 -35.83 10.55
CA PHE A 27 9.27 -34.88 10.97
C PHE A 27 9.14 -33.67 10.03
N GLY A 28 10.25 -33.20 9.44
CA GLY A 28 10.25 -32.11 8.46
C GLY A 28 9.59 -32.49 7.13
N SER A 29 9.72 -33.74 6.70
CA SER A 29 9.08 -34.24 5.47
C SER A 29 7.59 -34.61 5.66
N LEU A 30 7.13 -34.89 6.88
CA LEU A 30 5.69 -34.99 7.17
C LEU A 30 4.98 -33.62 7.18
N LEU A 31 5.68 -32.54 7.49
CA LEU A 31 5.12 -31.18 7.47
C LEU A 31 5.07 -30.55 6.07
N LEU A 32 5.89 -31.00 5.11
CA LEU A 32 5.87 -30.51 3.73
C LEU A 32 4.78 -31.15 2.84
N ALA A 33 4.14 -32.25 3.26
CA ALA A 33 3.02 -32.85 2.53
C ALA A 33 1.68 -32.12 2.73
N ALA A 34 1.60 -31.16 3.65
CA ALA A 34 0.40 -30.36 3.91
C ALA A 34 0.26 -29.12 3.00
N ALA A 35 1.19 -28.88 2.07
CA ALA A 35 1.18 -27.73 1.16
C ALA A 35 0.88 -28.12 -0.30
N SER A 36 0.02 -29.11 -0.51
CA SER A 36 -0.65 -29.30 -1.80
C SER A 36 -1.91 -28.42 -1.86
N PRO A 37 -2.35 -27.92 -3.04
CA PRO A 37 -3.56 -27.11 -3.19
C PRO A 37 -4.83 -27.98 -3.11
N LEU A 38 -4.90 -28.86 -2.11
CA LEU A 38 -6.14 -29.48 -1.69
C LEU A 38 -6.80 -28.52 -0.71
N ASP A 39 -7.88 -27.90 -1.19
CA ASP A 39 -8.81 -27.07 -0.44
C ASP A 39 -9.32 -27.84 0.80
N LEU A 40 -8.60 -27.68 1.90
CA LEU A 40 -8.84 -28.32 3.18
C LEU A 40 -9.45 -27.28 4.13
N ASP A 41 -10.64 -26.84 3.75
CA ASP A 41 -11.60 -26.17 4.61
C ASP A 41 -12.03 -27.16 5.70
N PHE A 42 -11.32 -27.15 6.84
CA PHE A 42 -11.54 -28.03 8.00
C PHE A 42 -12.24 -27.31 9.17
N VAL A 43 -12.71 -26.09 8.98
CA VAL A 43 -13.33 -25.30 10.04
C VAL A 43 -14.86 -25.40 9.96
N ASP A 44 -15.37 -26.61 10.20
CA ASP A 44 -16.75 -26.85 10.61
C ASP A 44 -16.73 -28.24 11.29
N ASP A 45 -16.86 -28.27 12.61
CA ASP A 45 -17.14 -29.32 13.62
C ASP A 45 -17.03 -30.85 13.34
N GLU A 46 -16.58 -31.32 12.19
CA GLU A 46 -16.59 -32.72 11.76
C GLU A 46 -15.21 -33.35 11.56
N ALA A 47 -14.10 -32.59 11.68
CA ALA A 47 -12.76 -33.11 11.44
C ALA A 47 -12.37 -34.26 12.39
N VAL A 48 -12.88 -34.25 13.63
CA VAL A 48 -12.59 -35.28 14.64
C VAL A 48 -13.37 -36.58 14.37
N ASP A 49 -14.56 -36.51 13.79
CA ASP A 49 -15.41 -37.68 13.51
C ASP A 49 -15.06 -38.35 12.15
N LEU A 50 -14.39 -37.60 11.25
CA LEU A 50 -13.90 -38.10 9.96
C LEU A 50 -12.78 -39.15 10.08
N PHE A 51 -11.89 -39.01 11.06
CA PHE A 51 -10.85 -40.01 11.35
C PHE A 51 -11.34 -41.13 12.29
N ALA A 52 -12.33 -40.85 13.15
CA ALA A 52 -12.82 -41.81 14.13
C ALA A 52 -13.78 -42.89 13.55
N ARG A 53 -14.45 -42.63 12.43
CA ARG A 53 -15.43 -43.58 11.85
C ARG A 53 -14.87 -44.55 10.80
N ALA A 54 -13.62 -44.38 10.37
CA ALA A 54 -12.96 -45.33 9.48
C ALA A 54 -12.63 -46.67 10.18
N THR A 55 -12.67 -46.71 11.51
CA THR A 55 -12.13 -47.83 12.29
C THR A 55 -13.17 -48.76 12.91
N SER A 56 -14.48 -48.53 12.75
CA SER A 56 -15.45 -49.36 13.52
C SER A 56 -16.51 -50.14 12.76
N ASN A 57 -16.84 -49.91 11.47
CA ASN A 57 -17.66 -50.86 10.66
C ASN A 57 -17.96 -50.47 9.19
N SER A 58 -17.48 -49.34 8.66
CA SER A 58 -17.75 -48.97 7.26
C SER A 58 -16.54 -49.24 6.35
N THR A 59 -16.64 -50.23 5.46
CA THR A 59 -15.61 -50.69 4.51
C THR A 59 -15.34 -49.74 3.32
N GLY A 60 -15.79 -48.48 3.38
CA GLY A 60 -15.70 -47.54 2.26
C GLY A 60 -14.39 -46.74 2.23
N LYS A 61 -13.69 -46.77 1.09
CA LYS A 61 -12.51 -45.97 0.73
C LYS A 61 -12.85 -44.49 0.55
N PHE A 62 -11.93 -43.61 0.92
CA PHE A 62 -12.07 -42.15 0.79
C PHE A 62 -11.90 -41.64 -0.64
N VAL A 63 -12.39 -40.42 -0.88
CA VAL A 63 -12.22 -39.69 -2.14
C VAL A 63 -10.73 -39.58 -2.48
N GLY A 64 -10.36 -39.87 -3.73
CA GLY A 64 -8.97 -39.90 -4.21
C GLY A 64 -8.28 -41.27 -4.12
N LEU A 65 -8.86 -42.26 -3.40
CA LEU A 65 -8.31 -43.62 -3.37
C LEU A 65 -8.80 -44.46 -4.54
N SER A 66 -8.00 -45.43 -4.97
CA SER A 66 -8.37 -46.32 -6.06
C SER A 66 -9.50 -47.27 -5.68
N CYS A 67 -10.42 -47.49 -6.60
CA CYS A 67 -11.60 -48.33 -6.42
C CYS A 67 -11.84 -49.19 -7.65
N LYS A 68 -12.51 -50.33 -7.45
CA LYS A 68 -12.99 -51.19 -8.55
C LYS A 68 -14.48 -51.07 -8.78
N SER A 69 -15.23 -50.63 -7.77
CA SER A 69 -16.66 -50.41 -7.84
C SER A 69 -17.08 -49.30 -6.88
N SER A 70 -18.24 -48.70 -7.15
CA SER A 70 -18.82 -47.65 -6.32
C SER A 70 -19.03 -48.08 -4.87
N ASP A 71 -19.35 -49.35 -4.62
CA ASP A 71 -19.56 -49.85 -3.26
C ASP A 71 -18.31 -49.84 -2.38
N GLU A 72 -17.13 -49.87 -3.01
CA GLU A 72 -15.85 -49.71 -2.30
C GLU A 72 -15.62 -48.28 -1.84
N CYS A 73 -16.35 -47.29 -2.36
CA CYS A 73 -16.16 -45.90 -2.00
C CYS A 73 -17.14 -45.48 -0.91
N TYR A 74 -16.65 -44.71 0.06
CA TYR A 74 -17.47 -44.08 1.09
C TYR A 74 -18.57 -43.19 0.50
N SER A 75 -18.27 -42.50 -0.61
CA SER A 75 -19.20 -41.71 -1.40
C SER A 75 -20.21 -42.55 -2.19
N LYS A 76 -20.02 -43.86 -2.32
CA LYS A 76 -20.71 -44.71 -3.31
C LYS A 76 -20.51 -44.27 -4.76
N ASN A 77 -19.43 -43.55 -5.08
CA ASN A 77 -19.08 -43.15 -6.45
C ASN A 77 -17.63 -43.52 -6.78
N CYS A 78 -17.45 -44.51 -7.66
CA CYS A 78 -16.16 -44.90 -8.23
C CYS A 78 -16.15 -44.54 -9.72
N GLU A 79 -15.33 -43.58 -10.09
CA GLU A 79 -15.26 -43.04 -11.44
C GLU A 79 -13.80 -43.01 -11.90
N ASP A 80 -13.53 -43.56 -13.08
CA ASP A 80 -12.17 -43.77 -13.61
C ASP A 80 -11.24 -44.54 -12.65
N GLY A 81 -11.81 -45.48 -11.89
CA GLY A 81 -11.05 -46.29 -10.93
C GLY A 81 -10.60 -45.52 -9.68
N ILE A 82 -11.13 -44.33 -9.44
CA ILE A 82 -10.86 -43.50 -8.27
C ILE A 82 -12.17 -43.15 -7.57
N CYS A 83 -12.19 -43.22 -6.24
CA CYS A 83 -13.34 -42.78 -5.46
C CYS A 83 -13.51 -41.29 -5.63
N GLN A 84 -14.64 -40.88 -6.17
CA GLN A 84 -15.01 -39.49 -6.34
C GLN A 84 -16.19 -39.15 -5.47
N ARG A 85 -16.54 -37.88 -5.38
CA ARG A 85 -17.80 -37.48 -4.73
C ARG A 85 -18.96 -37.70 -5.69
N GLN A 86 -20.14 -37.86 -5.12
CA GLN A 86 -21.37 -37.99 -5.89
C GLN A 86 -21.65 -36.67 -6.63
N PRO A 87 -22.00 -36.74 -7.93
CA PRO A 87 -22.43 -35.59 -8.68
C PRO A 87 -23.78 -35.07 -8.15
N LEU A 88 -24.24 -33.94 -8.70
CA LEU A 88 -25.56 -33.39 -8.38
C LEU A 88 -26.66 -34.44 -8.66
N GLY A 89 -27.56 -34.65 -7.70
CA GLY A 89 -28.63 -35.65 -7.72
C GLY A 89 -28.20 -37.05 -7.27
N GLY A 90 -26.89 -37.31 -7.09
CA GLY A 90 -26.39 -38.60 -6.62
C GLY A 90 -26.77 -38.90 -5.16
N PRO A 91 -26.83 -40.17 -4.75
CA PRO A 91 -27.24 -40.55 -3.40
C PRO A 91 -26.23 -40.08 -2.35
N CYS A 92 -26.71 -39.73 -1.16
CA CYS A 92 -25.86 -39.32 -0.05
C CYS A 92 -26.54 -39.58 1.29
N PHE A 93 -25.73 -39.60 2.33
CA PHE A 93 -26.19 -39.66 3.71
C PHE A 93 -25.49 -38.61 4.59
N LYS A 94 -24.52 -37.88 4.04
CA LYS A 94 -23.96 -36.64 4.60
C LYS A 94 -23.34 -35.76 3.51
N GLY A 95 -23.11 -34.49 3.82
CA GLY A 95 -22.59 -33.50 2.86
C GLY A 95 -21.28 -33.90 2.19
N ALA A 96 -20.37 -34.55 2.93
CA ALA A 96 -19.07 -34.97 2.38
C ALA A 96 -19.16 -36.06 1.29
N ASN A 97 -20.30 -36.73 1.11
CA ASN A 97 -20.53 -37.63 -0.02
C ASN A 97 -20.66 -36.86 -1.34
N CYS A 98 -21.06 -35.58 -1.30
CA CYS A 98 -21.47 -34.80 -2.47
C CYS A 98 -20.38 -33.86 -2.97
N ALA A 99 -20.24 -33.73 -4.29
CA ALA A 99 -19.35 -32.75 -4.91
C ALA A 99 -19.69 -31.33 -4.44
N THR A 100 -20.98 -31.06 -4.25
CA THR A 100 -21.54 -29.81 -3.71
C THR A 100 -21.32 -29.61 -2.21
N ARG A 101 -20.75 -30.61 -1.51
CA ARG A 101 -20.64 -30.69 -0.04
C ARG A 101 -21.99 -30.67 0.69
N TYR A 102 -23.10 -30.85 0.00
CA TYR A 102 -24.43 -30.77 0.60
C TYR A 102 -25.30 -31.97 0.21
N CYS A 103 -25.78 -32.65 1.25
CA CYS A 103 -26.67 -33.78 1.16
C CYS A 103 -28.02 -33.39 1.76
N ASP A 104 -29.08 -33.49 0.98
CA ASP A 104 -30.42 -33.38 1.49
C ASP A 104 -30.78 -34.70 2.20
N LEU A 105 -30.77 -34.67 3.53
CA LEU A 105 -31.03 -35.87 4.33
C LEU A 105 -32.50 -36.33 4.26
N SER A 106 -33.40 -35.50 3.74
CA SER A 106 -34.82 -35.85 3.63
C SER A 106 -35.10 -36.83 2.48
N ASP A 107 -34.33 -36.72 1.39
CA ASP A 107 -34.41 -37.61 0.22
C ASP A 107 -33.13 -38.42 -0.05
N GLY A 108 -32.06 -38.14 0.71
CA GLY A 108 -30.76 -38.77 0.59
C GLY A 108 -30.06 -38.44 -0.73
N SER A 109 -30.19 -37.21 -1.25
CA SER A 109 -29.60 -36.80 -2.53
C SER A 109 -28.69 -35.57 -2.44
N CYS A 110 -27.65 -35.55 -3.28
CA CYS A 110 -26.70 -34.46 -3.38
C CYS A 110 -27.32 -33.27 -4.08
N ARG A 111 -27.45 -32.15 -3.37
CA ARG A 111 -28.05 -30.93 -3.92
C ARG A 111 -27.04 -29.79 -3.98
N ASP A 112 -27.27 -28.87 -4.90
CA ASP A 112 -26.52 -27.62 -4.97
C ASP A 112 -27.01 -26.72 -3.82
N PRO A 113 -26.13 -26.10 -3.02
CA PRO A 113 -26.53 -25.12 -2.01
C PRO A 113 -27.39 -23.99 -2.59
N SER A 114 -27.25 -23.66 -3.87
CA SER A 114 -28.07 -22.67 -4.57
C SER A 114 -29.49 -23.19 -4.86
N ARG A 115 -29.67 -24.52 -4.97
CA ARG A 115 -30.99 -25.17 -5.15
C ARG A 115 -31.79 -25.34 -3.86
N LEU A 116 -31.19 -25.10 -2.69
CA LEU A 116 -31.91 -25.03 -1.40
C LEU A 116 -32.99 -23.93 -1.43
N LEU A 117 -32.72 -22.86 -2.17
CA LEU A 117 -33.61 -21.70 -2.30
C LEU A 117 -34.57 -21.82 -3.50
N GLY A 118 -34.42 -22.86 -4.31
CA GLY A 118 -35.23 -23.14 -5.50
C GLY A 118 -34.52 -22.89 -6.83
N VAL A 119 -35.07 -23.49 -7.89
CA VAL A 119 -34.75 -23.19 -9.29
C VAL A 119 -35.80 -22.21 -9.79
N CYS A 120 -35.41 -21.27 -10.64
CA CYS A 120 -36.32 -20.29 -11.23
C CYS A 120 -36.28 -20.33 -12.75
N GLY A 121 -37.42 -20.08 -13.40
CA GLY A 121 -37.59 -20.13 -14.86
C GLY A 121 -37.12 -18.88 -15.59
N GLY A 122 -36.18 -18.11 -15.01
CA GLY A 122 -35.75 -16.81 -15.51
C GLY A 122 -36.59 -15.62 -15.02
N ASP A 123 -37.69 -15.86 -14.30
CA ASP A 123 -38.48 -14.85 -13.61
C ASP A 123 -38.26 -14.88 -12.09
N ASN A 124 -38.35 -13.71 -11.45
CA ASN A 124 -38.24 -13.59 -9.99
C ASN A 124 -39.46 -14.16 -9.25
N GLU A 125 -40.58 -14.37 -9.96
CA GLU A 125 -41.81 -14.92 -9.39
C GLU A 125 -41.59 -16.35 -8.87
N SER A 126 -40.78 -17.15 -9.56
CA SER A 126 -40.43 -18.50 -9.15
C SER A 126 -39.75 -18.56 -7.77
N CYS A 127 -39.00 -17.51 -7.39
CA CYS A 127 -38.28 -17.43 -6.11
C CYS A 127 -39.11 -16.85 -4.95
N SER A 128 -40.34 -16.38 -5.22
CA SER A 128 -41.13 -15.58 -4.27
C SER A 128 -42.02 -16.40 -3.33
N THR A 129 -42.19 -17.70 -3.55
CA THR A 129 -43.40 -18.40 -3.09
C THR A 129 -43.39 -19.04 -1.71
N ARG A 130 -42.30 -19.06 -0.92
CA ARG A 130 -42.37 -19.49 0.49
C ARG A 130 -41.10 -19.08 1.27
N ALA A 131 -41.31 -18.52 2.48
CA ALA A 131 -40.39 -18.44 3.61
C ALA A 131 -39.44 -17.23 3.82
N ASN A 132 -38.94 -16.50 2.81
CA ASN A 132 -37.88 -15.47 3.04
C ASN A 132 -38.26 -14.01 2.74
N GLY A 133 -39.54 -13.62 2.82
CA GLY A 133 -39.94 -12.20 2.83
C GLY A 133 -39.49 -11.36 1.62
N GLY A 134 -39.31 -11.96 0.43
CA GLY A 134 -38.88 -11.25 -0.78
C GLY A 134 -37.36 -11.04 -0.91
N GLN A 135 -36.57 -11.73 -0.10
CA GLN A 135 -35.11 -11.68 -0.11
C GLN A 135 -34.45 -12.55 -1.18
N LEU A 136 -35.18 -13.13 -2.14
CA LEU A 136 -34.62 -13.97 -3.19
C LEU A 136 -34.73 -13.33 -4.58
N VAL A 137 -33.72 -13.53 -5.43
CA VAL A 137 -33.64 -13.09 -6.83
C VAL A 137 -33.21 -14.26 -7.69
N CYS A 138 -33.80 -14.39 -8.86
CA CYS A 138 -33.38 -15.38 -9.86
C CYS A 138 -32.09 -14.92 -10.55
N ASP A 139 -31.00 -15.68 -10.38
CA ASP A 139 -29.72 -15.46 -11.06
C ASP A 139 -29.21 -16.78 -11.62
N GLY A 140 -28.99 -16.83 -12.94
CA GLY A 140 -28.53 -18.04 -13.62
C GLY A 140 -29.42 -19.27 -13.44
N ASN A 141 -30.75 -19.11 -13.40
CA ASN A 141 -31.76 -20.13 -13.10
C ASN A 141 -31.82 -20.61 -11.64
N PHE A 142 -31.11 -19.95 -10.72
CA PHE A 142 -31.14 -20.29 -9.30
C PHE A 142 -31.65 -19.12 -8.47
N CYS A 143 -32.39 -19.42 -7.41
CA CYS A 143 -32.77 -18.41 -6.44
C CYS A 143 -31.58 -18.11 -5.53
N LYS A 144 -31.17 -16.84 -5.48
CA LYS A 144 -30.10 -16.34 -4.62
C LYS A 144 -30.62 -15.27 -3.68
N LEU A 145 -30.05 -15.19 -2.49
CA LEU A 145 -30.36 -14.22 -1.46
C LEU A 145 -29.86 -12.81 -1.84
N LYS A 146 -30.73 -11.82 -1.77
CA LYS A 146 -30.38 -10.40 -1.93
C LYS A 146 -29.41 -9.96 -0.85
N ASP A 147 -28.67 -8.89 -1.13
CA ASP A 147 -27.84 -8.24 -0.12
C ASP A 147 -28.68 -7.83 1.11
N GLY A 148 -28.10 -8.01 2.29
CA GLY A 148 -28.74 -7.85 3.60
C GLY A 148 -29.48 -9.09 4.12
N ALA A 149 -29.71 -10.11 3.30
CA ALA A 149 -30.41 -11.32 3.73
C ALA A 149 -29.51 -12.27 4.54
N ALA A 150 -30.06 -12.96 5.54
CA ALA A 150 -29.26 -13.91 6.33
C ALA A 150 -28.77 -15.08 5.46
N CYS A 151 -27.50 -15.43 5.56
CA CYS A 151 -26.84 -16.43 4.73
C CYS A 151 -25.95 -17.34 5.57
N THR A 152 -25.71 -18.54 5.05
CA THR A 152 -24.76 -19.49 5.66
C THR A 152 -23.49 -19.65 4.84
N ARG A 153 -23.51 -19.29 3.54
CA ARG A 153 -22.41 -19.52 2.59
C ARG A 153 -22.44 -18.49 1.46
N ASP A 154 -21.31 -18.24 0.85
CA ASP A 154 -21.14 -17.26 -0.22
C ASP A 154 -22.02 -17.52 -1.45
N LYS A 155 -22.08 -18.79 -1.90
CA LYS A 155 -22.81 -19.18 -3.12
C LYS A 155 -24.33 -19.00 -3.04
N VAL A 156 -24.90 -18.85 -1.84
CA VAL A 156 -26.35 -18.60 -1.70
C VAL A 156 -26.70 -17.13 -1.88
N CYS A 157 -25.72 -16.21 -1.83
CA CYS A 157 -25.92 -14.78 -2.00
C CYS A 157 -25.85 -14.39 -3.47
N LEU A 158 -26.68 -13.43 -3.87
CA LEU A 158 -26.73 -12.88 -5.23
C LEU A 158 -25.38 -12.26 -5.60
N SER A 159 -24.82 -11.53 -4.65
CA SER A 159 -23.46 -11.02 -4.68
C SER A 159 -22.37 -12.09 -4.76
N GLY A 160 -22.67 -13.33 -4.35
CA GLY A 160 -21.68 -14.39 -4.20
C GLY A 160 -20.82 -14.26 -2.94
N SER A 161 -21.22 -13.48 -1.92
CA SER A 161 -20.51 -13.39 -0.64
C SER A 161 -21.44 -13.30 0.56
N CYS A 162 -21.13 -14.10 1.58
CA CYS A 162 -21.82 -14.15 2.86
C CYS A 162 -20.90 -13.56 3.93
N GLY A 163 -21.20 -12.33 4.35
CA GLY A 163 -20.36 -11.57 5.26
C GLY A 163 -20.21 -12.21 6.64
N PRO A 164 -19.27 -11.71 7.47
CA PRO A 164 -18.97 -12.27 8.79
C PRO A 164 -20.19 -12.28 9.73
N ASN A 165 -21.13 -11.35 9.55
CA ASN A 165 -22.39 -11.28 10.29
C ASN A 165 -23.47 -12.27 9.78
N LYS A 166 -23.09 -13.22 8.92
CA LYS A 166 -24.02 -14.18 8.28
C LYS A 166 -25.13 -13.46 7.52
N THR A 167 -24.79 -12.39 6.81
CA THR A 167 -25.67 -11.66 5.90
C THR A 167 -25.03 -11.55 4.53
N CYS A 168 -25.81 -11.70 3.47
CA CYS A 168 -25.35 -11.50 2.11
C CYS A 168 -24.87 -10.07 1.97
N VAL A 169 -23.65 -9.92 1.50
CA VAL A 169 -23.03 -8.62 1.25
C VAL A 169 -22.59 -8.62 -0.18
N ASN A 170 -22.65 -7.47 -0.84
CA ASN A 170 -22.03 -7.29 -2.16
C ASN A 170 -20.58 -7.86 -2.07
N ALA A 171 -20.04 -8.48 -3.13
CA ALA A 171 -18.76 -9.20 -3.09
C ALA A 171 -17.52 -8.34 -2.75
N GLY A 172 -17.76 -7.12 -2.28
CA GLY A 172 -16.84 -6.02 -2.21
C GLY A 172 -16.47 -5.60 -3.62
N LEU A 173 -16.53 -4.31 -3.85
CA LEU A 173 -15.83 -3.64 -4.90
C LEU A 173 -14.32 -3.76 -4.63
N PRO A 174 -13.52 -3.97 -5.69
CA PRO A 174 -12.08 -4.10 -5.55
C PRO A 174 -11.46 -2.78 -5.06
N PRO A 175 -10.18 -2.80 -4.61
CA PRO A 175 -9.45 -1.58 -4.32
C PRO A 175 -9.55 -0.53 -5.43
N ASP A 176 -9.57 0.73 -5.02
CA ASP A 176 -9.68 1.92 -5.88
C ASP A 176 -11.01 2.03 -6.66
N ALA A 177 -11.99 1.17 -6.43
CA ALA A 177 -13.34 1.31 -6.98
C ALA A 177 -14.16 2.32 -6.17
N ARG A 178 -15.04 3.07 -6.84
CA ARG A 178 -15.94 4.03 -6.19
C ARG A 178 -16.94 3.31 -5.29
N CYS A 179 -17.11 3.76 -4.06
CA CYS A 179 -18.01 3.17 -3.06
C CYS A 179 -18.90 4.25 -2.42
N ASP A 180 -20.02 3.82 -1.84
CA ASP A 180 -20.91 4.68 -1.05
C ASP A 180 -20.72 4.45 0.47
N GLY A 181 -20.14 3.30 0.86
CA GLY A 181 -19.72 3.03 2.24
C GLY A 181 -18.79 1.83 2.39
N ASP A 182 -18.29 1.61 3.61
CA ASP A 182 -17.31 0.56 3.94
C ASP A 182 -17.74 -0.86 3.53
N ALA A 183 -19.05 -1.14 3.62
CA ALA A 183 -19.64 -2.43 3.26
C ALA A 183 -19.55 -2.74 1.76
N ASP A 184 -19.35 -1.71 0.93
CA ASP A 184 -19.18 -1.91 -0.50
C ASP A 184 -17.77 -2.38 -0.84
N CYS A 185 -16.81 -2.39 0.08
CA CYS A 185 -15.39 -2.59 -0.26
C CYS A 185 -14.87 -3.95 0.20
N GLN A 186 -14.08 -4.61 -0.66
CA GLN A 186 -13.38 -5.86 -0.27
C GLN A 186 -12.40 -5.63 0.89
N SER A 187 -11.84 -4.42 0.99
CA SER A 187 -10.98 -4.01 2.11
C SER A 187 -11.77 -3.76 3.39
N GLY A 188 -13.10 -3.68 3.31
CA GLY A 188 -13.98 -3.27 4.39
C GLY A 188 -13.88 -1.79 4.74
N LYS A 189 -13.28 -0.96 3.87
CA LYS A 189 -13.09 0.47 4.11
C LYS A 189 -13.23 1.30 2.84
N CYS A 190 -14.08 2.32 2.92
CA CYS A 190 -14.39 3.30 1.90
C CYS A 190 -13.92 4.69 2.39
N VAL A 191 -13.01 5.33 1.66
CA VAL A 191 -12.41 6.61 2.06
C VAL A 191 -12.76 7.71 1.07
N TYR A 192 -12.98 8.91 1.58
CA TYR A 192 -13.23 10.10 0.76
C TYR A 192 -11.91 10.65 0.22
N CYS A 193 -11.87 11.01 -1.07
CA CYS A 193 -10.65 11.38 -1.81
C CYS A 193 -9.92 12.67 -1.38
N GLN A 194 -10.17 13.22 -0.18
CA GLN A 194 -9.50 14.44 0.28
C GLN A 194 -8.26 14.20 1.15
N GLU A 195 -8.00 12.99 1.64
CA GLU A 195 -7.07 12.83 2.79
C GLU A 195 -6.07 11.67 2.72
N THR A 196 -6.02 10.86 1.66
CA THR A 196 -5.18 9.65 1.67
C THR A 196 -4.04 9.69 0.67
N HIS A 197 -2.84 9.85 1.22
CA HIS A 197 -1.53 9.62 0.63
C HIS A 197 -1.54 8.44 -0.34
N GLY A 198 -1.37 8.71 -1.63
CA GLY A 198 -1.04 7.67 -2.62
C GLY A 198 -2.17 7.05 -3.42
N PHE A 199 -3.42 7.50 -3.27
CA PHE A 199 -4.46 7.08 -4.20
C PHE A 199 -4.28 7.78 -5.53
N THR A 200 -3.60 7.09 -6.45
CA THR A 200 -3.34 7.52 -7.83
C THR A 200 -4.62 7.81 -8.62
N ASN A 201 -5.79 7.38 -8.12
CA ASN A 201 -7.09 7.50 -8.80
C ASN A 201 -7.98 8.64 -8.29
N CYS A 202 -7.53 9.49 -7.35
CA CYS A 202 -8.23 10.74 -7.06
C CYS A 202 -7.98 11.84 -8.13
N MET A 203 -7.20 11.55 -9.17
CA MET A 203 -6.75 12.53 -10.19
C MET A 203 -7.71 12.72 -11.38
N GLY A 204 -9.03 12.71 -11.16
CA GLY A 204 -10.04 13.02 -12.18
C GLY A 204 -10.98 14.16 -11.76
N ASP A 205 -11.72 14.73 -12.71
CA ASP A 205 -12.73 15.79 -12.49
C ASP A 205 -13.83 15.40 -11.45
N ASP A 206 -13.88 14.13 -11.03
CA ASP A 206 -14.70 13.60 -9.96
C ASP A 206 -14.06 13.84 -8.56
N TYR A 207 -13.72 15.09 -8.24
CA TYR A 207 -13.18 15.53 -6.93
C TYR A 207 -14.08 15.21 -5.71
N PHE A 208 -15.25 14.61 -5.92
CA PHE A 208 -16.27 14.33 -4.92
C PHE A 208 -16.72 12.87 -5.01
N GLY A 209 -15.85 11.96 -4.56
CA GLY A 209 -16.14 10.53 -4.51
C GLY A 209 -15.43 9.82 -3.36
N SER A 210 -16.06 8.77 -2.84
CA SER A 210 -15.41 7.82 -1.93
C SER A 210 -14.95 6.60 -2.71
N PHE A 211 -13.81 6.03 -2.33
CA PHE A 211 -13.19 4.90 -3.00
C PHE A 211 -12.75 3.83 -2.00
N CYS A 212 -12.79 2.58 -2.42
CA CYS A 212 -12.36 1.46 -1.60
C CYS A 212 -10.86 1.51 -1.37
N THR A 213 -10.44 1.42 -0.11
CA THR A 213 -9.01 1.38 0.19
C THR A 213 -8.38 0.12 -0.37
N ARG A 214 -7.07 0.17 -0.59
CA ARG A 214 -6.25 -1.02 -0.81
C ARG A 214 -6.19 -1.89 0.46
N PHE A 215 -5.70 -3.11 0.29
CA PHE A 215 -5.68 -4.15 1.33
C PHE A 215 -4.48 -4.01 2.28
N PRO A 216 -4.69 -4.02 3.61
CA PRO A 216 -3.58 -3.93 4.54
C PRO A 216 -2.76 -5.24 4.57
N LEU A 217 -1.59 -5.19 5.20
CA LEU A 217 -0.72 -6.37 5.32
C LEU A 217 -1.47 -7.57 5.95
N GLY A 218 -1.27 -8.76 5.38
CA GLY A 218 -1.91 -10.02 5.77
C GLY A 218 -3.20 -10.35 5.02
N HIS A 219 -3.84 -9.38 4.36
CA HIS A 219 -5.04 -9.62 3.55
C HIS A 219 -4.72 -10.38 2.27
N THR A 220 -5.73 -11.09 1.75
CA THR A 220 -5.66 -11.79 0.47
C THR A 220 -5.57 -10.79 -0.68
N CYS A 221 -4.73 -11.10 -1.66
CA CYS A 221 -4.55 -10.31 -2.88
C CYS A 221 -4.21 -11.21 -4.06
N ASP A 222 -4.49 -10.73 -5.26
CA ASP A 222 -4.08 -11.33 -6.54
C ASP A 222 -2.85 -10.63 -7.11
N VAL A 223 -2.75 -9.31 -6.94
CA VAL A 223 -1.70 -8.47 -7.50
C VAL A 223 -1.23 -7.40 -6.52
N THR A 224 0.03 -6.99 -6.62
CA THR A 224 0.65 -6.01 -5.69
C THR A 224 -0.12 -4.70 -5.58
N LYS A 225 -0.68 -4.20 -6.68
CA LYS A 225 -1.47 -2.95 -6.68
C LYS A 225 -2.73 -2.97 -5.80
N GLN A 226 -3.18 -4.15 -5.37
CA GLN A 226 -4.29 -4.27 -4.44
C GLN A 226 -3.86 -4.07 -2.99
N CYS A 227 -2.56 -4.09 -2.68
CA CYS A 227 -2.05 -3.89 -1.33
C CYS A 227 -1.86 -2.39 -1.04
N ASP A 228 -2.29 -1.97 0.15
CA ASP A 228 -2.16 -0.59 0.63
C ASP A 228 -0.69 -0.22 0.79
N VAL A 229 0.07 -1.15 1.36
CA VAL A 229 1.53 -1.10 1.40
C VAL A 229 2.10 -2.50 1.14
N GLY A 230 3.29 -2.55 0.57
CA GLY A 230 4.00 -3.81 0.34
C GLY A 230 3.65 -4.53 -0.96
N VAL A 231 3.92 -5.83 -0.98
CA VAL A 231 3.83 -6.67 -2.18
C VAL A 231 2.89 -7.85 -1.99
N CYS A 232 2.17 -8.21 -3.06
CA CYS A 232 1.33 -9.41 -3.04
C CYS A 232 2.21 -10.65 -3.24
N ARG A 233 2.37 -11.45 -2.17
CA ARG A 233 3.23 -12.63 -2.15
C ARG A 233 2.45 -13.83 -1.62
N PHE A 234 2.39 -14.90 -2.42
CA PHE A 234 1.62 -16.10 -2.10
C PHE A 234 0.13 -15.80 -1.80
N GLY A 235 -0.46 -14.91 -2.60
CA GLY A 235 -1.86 -14.52 -2.45
C GLY A 235 -2.16 -13.63 -1.24
N LYS A 236 -1.14 -13.07 -0.56
CA LYS A 236 -1.32 -12.17 0.58
C LYS A 236 -0.45 -10.93 0.51
N CYS A 237 -0.98 -9.79 0.96
CA CYS A 237 -0.22 -8.55 1.11
C CYS A 237 0.84 -8.75 2.20
N SER A 238 2.10 -8.51 1.86
CA SER A 238 3.24 -8.76 2.73
C SER A 238 4.25 -7.62 2.66
N SER A 239 5.00 -7.41 3.73
CA SER A 239 6.05 -6.40 3.75
C SER A 239 7.04 -6.63 2.61
N SER A 240 7.41 -5.54 1.94
CA SER A 240 8.40 -5.55 0.89
C SER A 240 9.79 -5.87 1.46
N LYS A 241 10.65 -6.40 0.60
CA LYS A 241 12.07 -6.64 0.87
C LYS A 241 12.91 -5.82 -0.10
N VAL A 242 14.13 -5.50 0.30
CA VAL A 242 15.10 -4.85 -0.58
C VAL A 242 15.29 -5.70 -1.84
N GLY A 243 15.15 -5.09 -3.01
CA GLY A 243 15.21 -5.73 -4.32
C GLY A 243 13.87 -6.24 -4.87
N ASP A 244 12.78 -6.18 -4.09
CA ASP A 244 11.43 -6.39 -4.62
C ASP A 244 11.11 -5.33 -5.67
N THR A 245 10.33 -5.69 -6.68
CA THR A 245 9.86 -4.73 -7.68
C THR A 245 8.78 -3.84 -7.08
N CYS A 246 8.91 -2.53 -7.27
CA CYS A 246 7.92 -1.54 -6.83
C CYS A 246 7.32 -0.82 -8.04
N VAL A 247 6.06 -0.42 -7.92
CA VAL A 247 5.37 0.37 -8.95
C VAL A 247 5.37 1.85 -8.57
N ASP A 248 5.15 2.10 -7.28
CA ASP A 248 5.09 3.39 -6.59
C ASP A 248 5.85 3.31 -5.25
N GLU A 249 5.98 4.44 -4.56
CA GLU A 249 6.60 4.57 -3.25
C GLU A 249 5.89 3.74 -2.17
N PHE A 250 4.57 3.57 -2.25
CA PHE A 250 3.78 2.81 -1.27
C PHE A 250 3.98 1.29 -1.36
N THR A 251 4.47 0.80 -2.50
CA THR A 251 4.83 -0.62 -2.65
C THR A 251 5.95 -1.02 -1.69
N CYS A 252 6.79 -0.09 -1.26
CA CYS A 252 7.88 -0.36 -0.33
C CYS A 252 7.47 -0.08 1.12
N THR A 253 7.73 -1.03 2.03
CA THR A 253 7.33 -0.94 3.45
C THR A 253 8.47 -0.54 4.37
N GLY A 254 8.14 0.18 5.44
CA GLY A 254 9.09 0.63 6.46
C GLY A 254 9.96 1.77 5.93
N ASP A 255 11.25 1.74 6.23
CA ASP A 255 12.22 2.73 5.74
C ASP A 255 12.64 2.50 4.26
N GLN A 256 11.90 1.72 3.47
CA GLN A 256 12.28 1.43 2.08
C GLN A 256 11.65 2.44 1.11
N LEU A 257 12.37 2.75 0.03
CA LEU A 257 11.89 3.62 -1.05
C LEU A 257 11.86 2.88 -2.39
N CYS A 258 10.96 3.29 -3.27
CA CYS A 258 10.96 2.82 -4.65
C CYS A 258 11.99 3.58 -5.48
N SER A 259 13.07 2.91 -5.88
CA SER A 259 14.12 3.53 -6.71
C SER A 259 13.63 3.79 -8.15
N PRO A 260 14.34 4.64 -8.92
CA PRO A 260 14.08 4.83 -10.34
C PRO A 260 14.11 3.52 -11.16
N ASP A 261 14.90 2.53 -10.72
CA ASP A 261 14.98 1.19 -11.32
C ASP A 261 13.77 0.29 -10.97
N LYS A 262 12.73 0.87 -10.35
CA LYS A 262 11.52 0.17 -9.89
C LYS A 262 11.82 -0.95 -8.91
N LYS A 263 12.77 -0.70 -7.99
CA LYS A 263 13.16 -1.62 -6.92
C LYS A 263 13.04 -0.99 -5.54
N CYS A 264 12.56 -1.74 -4.56
CA CYS A 264 12.63 -1.32 -3.17
C CYS A 264 14.09 -1.30 -2.71
N ILE A 265 14.55 -0.15 -2.24
CA ILE A 265 15.88 0.05 -1.69
C ILE A 265 15.77 0.55 -0.26
N LEU A 266 16.80 0.29 0.55
CA LEU A 266 16.97 0.94 1.85
C LEU A 266 18.06 2.00 1.68
N PRO A 267 17.70 3.30 1.58
CA PRO A 267 18.68 4.37 1.54
C PRO A 267 19.60 4.31 2.75
N THR A 268 20.86 4.62 2.53
CA THR A 268 21.82 4.83 3.63
C THR A 268 21.42 6.06 4.46
N THR A 269 21.88 6.13 5.71
CA THR A 269 21.64 7.30 6.55
C THR A 269 22.21 8.57 5.91
N ALA A 270 21.44 9.66 5.92
CA ALA A 270 21.82 10.97 5.37
C ALA A 270 22.35 10.90 3.93
N SER A 271 21.72 10.12 3.05
CA SER A 271 22.09 10.05 1.64
C SER A 271 21.13 10.76 0.70
N LEU A 272 19.90 11.03 1.16
CA LEU A 272 18.87 11.66 0.33
C LEU A 272 18.97 13.18 0.38
N LYS A 273 18.91 13.79 -0.79
CA LYS A 273 18.99 15.24 -1.00
C LYS A 273 17.63 15.91 -0.77
N PRO A 274 17.61 17.24 -0.57
CA PRO A 274 16.36 17.99 -0.53
C PRO A 274 15.44 17.65 -1.71
N LEU A 275 14.14 17.57 -1.43
CA LEU A 275 13.07 17.22 -2.36
C LEU A 275 13.05 15.76 -2.85
N GLU A 276 14.03 14.93 -2.52
CA GLU A 276 13.93 13.48 -2.76
C GLU A 276 12.93 12.85 -1.79
N HIS A 277 12.18 11.85 -2.26
CA HIS A 277 11.22 11.11 -1.43
C HIS A 277 11.93 10.43 -0.27
N CYS A 278 11.31 10.41 0.90
CA CYS A 278 11.85 9.79 2.10
C CYS A 278 10.75 9.06 2.87
N ALA A 279 11.16 8.04 3.63
CA ALA A 279 10.30 7.31 4.56
C ALA A 279 10.57 7.73 6.01
N SER A 280 11.77 8.25 6.31
CA SER A 280 12.11 8.77 7.63
C SER A 280 13.21 9.84 7.60
N ASP A 281 13.22 10.68 8.65
CA ASP A 281 14.17 11.78 8.85
C ASP A 281 15.64 11.36 8.68
N LYS A 282 15.98 10.14 9.11
CA LYS A 282 17.36 9.63 9.12
C LYS A 282 17.94 9.44 7.72
N GLN A 283 17.09 9.35 6.71
CA GLN A 283 17.52 9.13 5.33
C GLN A 283 17.95 10.43 4.66
N CYS A 284 17.40 11.55 5.12
CA CYS A 284 17.64 12.88 4.58
C CYS A 284 18.93 13.50 5.11
N ILE A 285 19.69 14.16 4.25
CA ILE A 285 20.85 14.96 4.65
C ILE A 285 20.41 16.09 5.61
N SER A 286 19.24 16.66 5.39
CA SER A 286 18.62 17.68 6.26
C SER A 286 18.15 17.14 7.61
N GLN A 287 18.14 15.81 7.80
CA GLN A 287 17.61 15.12 8.98
C GLN A 287 16.11 15.38 9.20
N SER A 288 15.39 15.78 8.14
CA SER A 288 13.97 16.05 8.20
C SER A 288 13.27 15.57 6.93
N CYS A 289 12.26 14.74 7.13
CA CYS A 289 11.36 14.18 6.14
C CYS A 289 9.96 14.78 6.38
N THR A 290 9.39 15.47 5.39
CA THR A 290 8.24 16.35 5.57
C THR A 290 7.31 16.35 4.37
N HIS A 291 6.03 16.62 4.62
CA HIS A 291 5.04 16.93 3.59
C HIS A 291 5.11 18.40 3.14
N ARG A 292 5.87 19.26 3.82
CA ARG A 292 5.88 20.70 3.56
C ARG A 292 7.07 21.06 2.70
N LYS A 293 6.80 21.49 1.47
CA LYS A 293 7.79 22.01 0.54
C LYS A 293 7.74 23.54 0.54
N LEU A 294 8.91 24.19 0.66
CA LEU A 294 9.02 25.60 0.28
C LEU A 294 8.80 25.72 -1.22
N TYR A 295 7.77 26.47 -1.61
CA TYR A 295 7.53 26.77 -3.02
C TYR A 295 8.70 27.59 -3.55
N ARG A 296 9.23 27.19 -4.71
CA ARG A 296 10.25 27.92 -5.43
C ARG A 296 9.76 28.22 -6.83
N ASP A 297 10.05 29.42 -7.29
CA ASP A 297 9.80 29.78 -8.67
C ASP A 297 10.78 29.04 -9.61
N GLU A 298 10.61 29.26 -10.92
CA GLU A 298 11.49 28.72 -11.97
C GLU A 298 12.97 29.16 -11.86
N ASN A 299 13.28 30.10 -10.97
CA ASN A 299 14.61 30.64 -10.73
C ASN A 299 15.21 30.13 -9.40
N GLY A 300 14.54 29.21 -8.70
CA GLY A 300 15.00 28.66 -7.44
C GLY A 300 14.86 29.62 -6.24
N ILE A 301 14.09 30.69 -6.39
CA ILE A 301 13.81 31.65 -5.31
C ILE A 301 12.64 31.15 -4.50
N SER A 302 12.85 31.02 -3.18
CA SER A 302 11.78 30.65 -2.26
C SER A 302 10.74 31.75 -2.16
N ASP A 303 9.49 31.35 -2.29
CA ASP A 303 8.33 32.16 -1.92
C ASP A 303 7.99 31.91 -0.44
N LEU A 304 7.20 32.79 0.17
CA LEU A 304 6.77 32.68 1.56
C LEU A 304 5.66 31.62 1.76
N PHE A 305 5.25 30.95 0.69
CA PHE A 305 4.22 29.92 0.72
C PHE A 305 4.83 28.52 0.88
N LEU A 306 4.24 27.76 1.81
CA LEU A 306 4.51 26.34 1.95
C LEU A 306 3.46 25.58 1.14
N GLU A 307 3.93 24.74 0.22
CA GLU A 307 3.13 23.78 -0.52
C GLU A 307 3.08 22.46 0.26
N TYR A 308 1.90 21.84 0.30
CA TYR A 308 1.75 20.51 0.86
C TYR A 308 1.95 19.48 -0.24
N SER A 309 2.87 18.54 -0.03
CA SER A 309 3.10 17.40 -0.89
C SER A 309 2.39 16.19 -0.30
N ASP A 310 1.70 15.44 -1.14
CA ASP A 310 1.06 14.18 -0.75
C ASP A 310 2.09 13.13 -0.33
N GLU A 311 3.34 13.31 -0.74
CA GLU A 311 4.44 12.41 -0.44
C GLU A 311 5.41 13.06 0.55
N LEU A 312 6.05 12.20 1.36
CA LEU A 312 7.10 12.64 2.26
C LEU A 312 8.38 12.88 1.45
N ILE A 313 8.94 14.07 1.56
CA ILE A 313 10.17 14.47 0.89
C ILE A 313 11.18 15.03 1.90
N CYS A 314 12.46 14.96 1.57
CA CYS A 314 13.49 15.56 2.39
C CYS A 314 13.38 17.09 2.37
N ALA A 315 13.38 17.70 3.56
CA ALA A 315 13.34 19.15 3.69
C ALA A 315 14.61 19.78 3.09
N TYR A 316 14.51 21.05 2.70
CA TYR A 316 15.67 21.87 2.39
C TYR A 316 16.61 22.00 3.60
N LEU A 317 17.90 22.20 3.31
CA LEU A 317 18.93 22.36 4.33
C LEU A 317 18.80 23.72 5.03
N SER A 318 18.80 23.69 6.36
CA SER A 318 18.81 24.90 7.20
C SER A 318 20.19 25.54 7.26
N THR A 319 20.26 26.79 7.70
CA THR A 319 21.52 27.49 7.97
C THR A 319 22.48 26.64 8.82
N GLY A 320 23.72 26.51 8.38
CA GLY A 320 24.78 25.74 9.01
C GLY A 320 24.77 24.24 8.70
N GLN A 321 23.76 23.70 7.99
CA GLN A 321 23.76 22.30 7.58
C GLN A 321 24.66 22.09 6.34
N SER A 322 25.45 21.02 6.39
CA SER A 322 26.34 20.60 5.30
C SER A 322 25.68 19.59 4.36
N GLY A 323 26.22 19.43 3.15
CA GLY A 323 25.76 18.50 2.13
C GLY A 323 24.95 19.14 1.00
N CYS A 324 24.97 20.48 0.90
CA CYS A 324 24.41 21.16 -0.27
C CYS A 324 25.37 21.06 -1.46
N ASP A 325 24.84 20.98 -2.67
CA ASP A 325 25.59 21.09 -3.92
C ASP A 325 25.35 22.46 -4.60
N SER A 326 24.19 23.06 -4.34
CA SER A 326 23.72 24.28 -4.97
C SER A 326 22.89 25.14 -4.00
N THR A 327 22.66 26.41 -4.35
CA THR A 327 21.78 27.29 -3.56
C THR A 327 20.33 26.79 -3.49
N SER A 328 19.93 25.93 -4.44
CA SER A 328 18.60 25.33 -4.48
C SER A 328 18.38 24.30 -3.35
N ASP A 329 19.45 23.75 -2.77
CA ASP A 329 19.38 22.78 -1.67
C ASP A 329 19.13 23.45 -0.31
N CYS A 330 19.48 24.73 -0.17
CA CYS A 330 19.41 25.49 1.08
C CYS A 330 18.10 26.25 1.19
N ALA A 331 17.40 26.18 2.33
CA ALA A 331 16.07 26.79 2.52
C ALA A 331 16.04 28.30 2.22
N THR A 332 16.97 29.06 2.80
CA THR A 332 17.04 30.53 2.67
C THR A 332 18.42 31.06 2.31
N ASP A 333 19.43 30.20 2.23
CA ASP A 333 20.85 30.56 2.26
C ASP A 333 21.57 30.20 0.94
N LEU A 334 22.86 30.53 0.86
CA LEU A 334 23.72 30.09 -0.23
C LEU A 334 24.43 28.79 0.13
N CYS A 335 24.68 27.95 -0.87
CA CYS A 335 25.57 26.81 -0.69
C CYS A 335 27.04 27.25 -0.85
N LYS A 336 27.77 27.31 0.26
CA LYS A 336 29.18 27.70 0.31
C LYS A 336 30.02 26.55 0.83
N SER A 337 30.96 26.09 0.02
CA SER A 337 31.84 24.97 0.39
C SER A 337 31.07 23.74 0.91
N GLY A 338 29.89 23.49 0.33
CA GLY A 338 29.01 22.39 0.74
C GLY A 338 28.20 22.63 2.01
N THR A 339 28.14 23.86 2.54
CA THR A 339 27.34 24.24 3.72
C THR A 339 26.40 25.39 3.40
N CYS A 340 25.17 25.34 3.90
CA CYS A 340 24.21 26.42 3.76
C CYS A 340 24.56 27.57 4.68
N GLU A 341 24.96 28.71 4.12
CA GLU A 341 25.37 29.90 4.86
C GLU A 341 24.83 31.18 4.21
N PRO A 342 24.45 32.19 5.00
CA PRO A 342 24.03 33.46 4.44
C PRO A 342 25.20 34.19 3.75
N ALA A 343 24.88 34.94 2.72
CA ALA A 343 25.79 35.86 2.05
C ALA A 343 26.20 37.00 2.99
N GLN A 344 27.50 37.17 3.19
CA GLN A 344 28.10 38.25 3.95
C GLN A 344 28.13 39.53 3.12
N VAL A 345 28.35 40.65 3.79
CA VAL A 345 28.52 41.94 3.10
C VAL A 345 29.70 41.85 2.12
N GLY A 346 29.45 42.26 0.87
CA GLY A 346 30.41 42.20 -0.24
C GLY A 346 30.31 40.95 -1.10
N GLU A 347 29.47 39.99 -0.75
CA GLU A 347 29.25 38.77 -1.55
C GLU A 347 28.02 38.85 -2.45
N GLU A 348 27.97 37.98 -3.44
CA GLU A 348 26.89 37.91 -4.43
C GLU A 348 25.57 37.44 -3.82
N CYS A 349 24.47 37.99 -4.33
CA CYS A 349 23.11 37.69 -3.94
C CYS A 349 22.14 37.97 -5.10
N ASP A 350 21.03 37.23 -5.10
CA ASP A 350 19.89 37.46 -5.98
C ASP A 350 18.63 37.91 -5.22
N VAL A 351 18.58 37.71 -3.89
CA VAL A 351 17.49 38.15 -2.99
C VAL A 351 18.00 38.58 -1.62
N SER A 352 17.33 39.56 -1.00
CA SER A 352 17.76 40.15 0.28
C SER A 352 17.69 39.21 1.49
N TYR A 353 16.83 38.18 1.48
CA TYR A 353 16.78 37.22 2.60
C TYR A 353 17.98 36.28 2.66
N ARG A 354 18.74 36.15 1.55
CA ARG A 354 19.99 35.38 1.51
C ARG A 354 21.16 36.14 2.14
N CYS A 355 21.02 37.45 2.36
CA CYS A 355 22.05 38.29 2.97
C CYS A 355 21.98 38.25 4.51
N ALA A 356 23.14 38.15 5.16
CA ALA A 356 23.29 37.99 6.60
C ALA A 356 22.82 39.21 7.41
N GLY A 357 22.20 38.96 8.57
CA GLY A 357 21.83 40.01 9.52
C GLY A 357 20.86 41.03 8.93
N SER A 358 21.21 42.32 8.98
CA SER A 358 20.41 43.43 8.45
C SER A 358 20.81 43.86 7.03
N SER A 359 21.71 43.14 6.36
CA SER A 359 22.13 43.50 4.99
C SER A 359 21.03 43.22 3.97
N VAL A 360 20.99 44.01 2.90
CA VAL A 360 20.07 43.86 1.77
C VAL A 360 20.88 43.54 0.52
N CYS A 361 20.21 42.94 -0.47
CA CYS A 361 20.84 42.66 -1.74
C CYS A 361 20.78 43.91 -2.65
N GLY A 362 21.92 44.42 -3.09
CA GLY A 362 21.99 45.58 -3.97
C GLY A 362 21.41 45.31 -5.36
N SER A 363 21.16 46.37 -6.13
CA SER A 363 20.77 46.23 -7.54
C SER A 363 21.90 45.68 -8.41
N ASP A 364 23.13 45.76 -7.92
CA ASP A 364 24.33 45.14 -8.46
C ASP A 364 24.45 43.64 -8.11
N GLY A 365 23.54 43.11 -7.29
CA GLY A 365 23.58 41.72 -6.83
C GLY A 365 24.62 41.48 -5.75
N ILE A 366 25.00 42.50 -4.97
CA ILE A 366 25.95 42.36 -3.86
C ILE A 366 25.28 42.69 -2.53
N CYS A 367 25.50 41.87 -1.49
CA CYS A 367 24.96 42.16 -0.15
C CYS A 367 25.68 43.37 0.47
N TYR A 368 24.92 44.31 1.01
CA TYR A 368 25.46 45.48 1.70
C TYR A 368 24.55 45.95 2.84
N ASN A 369 25.11 46.72 3.78
CA ASN A 369 24.35 47.37 4.84
C ASN A 369 24.02 48.80 4.40
N PRO A 370 22.74 49.14 4.12
CA PRO A 370 22.38 50.47 3.74
C PRO A 370 22.54 51.43 4.93
N PRO A 371 23.15 52.62 4.76
CA PRO A 371 23.03 53.69 5.74
C PRO A 371 21.56 54.08 5.96
N ALA A 372 21.24 54.58 7.15
CA ALA A 372 19.90 55.09 7.44
C ALA A 372 19.49 56.17 6.42
N HIS A 373 18.25 56.08 5.94
CA HIS A 373 17.61 56.99 5.00
C HIS A 373 18.37 57.19 3.68
N SER A 374 19.02 56.14 3.18
CA SER A 374 19.86 56.22 1.98
C SER A 374 19.35 55.41 0.78
N VAL A 375 18.43 54.47 0.99
CA VAL A 375 17.94 53.57 -0.06
C VAL A 375 16.92 54.30 -0.94
N ALA A 376 17.22 54.33 -2.24
CA ALA A 376 16.38 54.98 -3.24
C ALA A 376 15.07 54.21 -3.48
N ARG A 377 14.09 54.89 -4.07
CA ARG A 377 12.82 54.29 -4.47
C ARG A 377 13.07 53.11 -5.43
N HIS A 378 12.30 52.03 -5.24
CA HIS A 378 12.39 50.76 -5.96
C HIS A 378 13.65 49.92 -5.71
N SER A 379 14.48 50.31 -4.72
CA SER A 379 15.60 49.49 -4.25
C SER A 379 15.20 48.68 -3.01
N ALA A 380 15.87 47.55 -2.80
CA ALA A 380 15.60 46.65 -1.70
C ALA A 380 15.88 47.28 -0.33
N CYS A 381 15.00 47.00 0.63
CA CYS A 381 15.08 47.47 2.02
C CYS A 381 14.66 46.34 2.97
N LYS A 382 15.08 46.41 4.23
CA LYS A 382 14.60 45.54 5.32
C LYS A 382 13.67 46.29 6.27
N SER A 383 13.84 47.60 6.41
CA SER A 383 13.03 48.45 7.29
C SER A 383 12.70 49.79 6.63
N ASP A 384 11.68 50.48 7.16
CA ASP A 384 11.32 51.84 6.72
C ASP A 384 12.48 52.85 6.90
N ASP A 385 13.35 52.62 7.89
CA ASP A 385 14.49 53.50 8.20
C ASP A 385 15.61 53.41 7.15
N ASP A 386 15.65 52.34 6.34
CA ASP A 386 16.63 52.24 5.25
C ASP A 386 16.28 53.26 4.14
N CYS A 387 14.99 53.56 3.98
CA CYS A 387 14.44 54.28 2.87
C CYS A 387 14.58 55.81 3.01
N VAL A 388 14.86 56.50 1.90
CA VAL A 388 14.89 57.98 1.87
C VAL A 388 13.56 58.55 2.40
N SER A 389 13.64 59.62 3.20
CA SER A 389 12.49 60.28 3.84
C SER A 389 11.28 60.44 2.89
N GLY A 390 10.11 59.95 3.34
CA GLY A 390 8.85 59.96 2.58
C GLY A 390 8.59 58.70 1.75
N THR A 391 9.43 57.67 1.89
CA THR A 391 9.19 56.32 1.35
C THR A 391 9.06 55.29 2.48
N THR A 392 8.33 54.20 2.22
CA THR A 392 8.11 53.07 3.14
C THR A 392 8.55 51.76 2.48
N CYS A 393 9.01 50.83 3.28
CA CYS A 393 9.49 49.53 2.86
C CYS A 393 8.30 48.58 2.66
N ARG A 394 7.98 48.26 1.40
CA ARG A 394 6.82 47.43 1.03
C ARG A 394 7.20 46.40 -0.01
N THR A 395 6.43 45.32 -0.08
CA THR A 395 6.61 44.28 -1.10
C THR A 395 6.55 44.88 -2.51
N GLY A 396 7.52 44.54 -3.34
CA GLY A 396 7.58 44.91 -4.74
C GLY A 396 8.57 44.04 -5.51
N ARG A 397 8.81 44.38 -6.78
CA ARG A 397 9.67 43.59 -7.67
C ARG A 397 11.04 44.25 -7.81
N THR A 398 12.09 43.45 -7.73
CA THR A 398 13.45 43.84 -8.13
C THR A 398 13.89 43.00 -9.33
N SER A 399 15.04 43.34 -9.93
CA SER A 399 15.62 42.57 -11.02
C SER A 399 17.11 42.42 -10.80
N ARG A 400 17.60 41.18 -10.77
CA ARG A 400 19.01 40.83 -10.53
C ARG A 400 19.44 39.68 -11.41
N LEU A 401 20.73 39.42 -11.51
CA LEU A 401 21.23 38.20 -12.14
C LEU A 401 20.94 37.00 -11.22
N SER A 402 20.52 35.88 -11.81
CA SER A 402 20.36 34.62 -11.07
C SER A 402 21.72 34.06 -10.67
N LEU A 403 21.84 33.59 -9.42
CA LEU A 403 23.05 32.89 -8.98
C LEU A 403 23.20 31.51 -9.65
N ASP A 404 22.09 30.81 -9.92
CA ASP A 404 22.10 29.50 -10.58
C ASP A 404 22.25 29.63 -12.11
N GLN A 405 21.81 30.76 -12.68
CA GLN A 405 21.91 31.07 -14.11
C GLN A 405 22.51 32.48 -14.35
N PRO A 406 23.84 32.66 -14.24
CA PRO A 406 24.48 33.99 -14.19
C PRO A 406 24.27 34.91 -15.40
N ARG A 407 23.71 34.39 -16.50
CA ARG A 407 23.39 35.14 -17.72
C ARG A 407 21.91 35.56 -17.81
N ARG A 408 21.09 35.16 -16.85
CA ARG A 408 19.66 35.42 -16.83
C ARG A 408 19.34 36.44 -15.75
N THR A 409 18.68 37.53 -16.16
CA THR A 409 18.05 38.44 -15.21
C THR A 409 16.74 37.80 -14.73
N ILE A 410 16.56 37.74 -13.42
CA ILE A 410 15.37 37.22 -12.76
C ILE A 410 14.62 38.35 -12.06
N GLN A 411 13.30 38.23 -11.98
CA GLN A 411 12.46 39.14 -11.19
C GLN A 411 12.09 38.45 -9.89
N THR A 412 12.37 39.11 -8.78
CA THR A 412 12.10 38.57 -7.44
C THR A 412 11.13 39.49 -6.72
N ILE A 413 10.30 38.91 -5.85
CA ILE A 413 9.41 39.66 -4.97
C ILE A 413 10.12 39.81 -3.62
N GLU A 414 10.38 41.05 -3.21
CA GLU A 414 10.98 41.37 -1.92
C GLU A 414 10.51 42.73 -1.42
N THR A 415 10.95 43.13 -0.24
CA THR A 415 10.67 44.45 0.32
C THR A 415 11.53 45.53 -0.35
N ILE A 416 10.89 46.56 -0.90
CA ILE A 416 11.52 47.68 -1.60
C ILE A 416 10.98 49.03 -1.11
N CYS A 417 11.76 50.10 -1.23
CA CYS A 417 11.31 51.45 -0.86
C CYS A 417 10.28 51.96 -1.87
N GLN A 418 9.06 52.26 -1.42
CA GLN A 418 7.97 52.82 -2.23
C GLN A 418 7.44 54.12 -1.60
N ARG A 419 6.78 54.99 -2.38
CA ARG A 419 6.11 56.16 -1.78
C ARG A 419 5.01 55.69 -0.83
N ALA A 420 4.94 56.34 0.33
CA ALA A 420 3.97 56.05 1.39
C ALA A 420 2.52 56.08 0.89
#